data_AF-A0A0L6HUB3-F1
#
_entry.id   AF-A0A0L6HUB3-F1
#
_cell.length_a   1.000
_cell.length_b   1.000
_cell.length_c   1.000
_cell.angle_alpha   90.00
_cell.angle_beta   90.00
_cell.angle_gamma   90.00
#
_symmetry.space_group_name_H-M   'P 1'
#
loop_
_entity.id
_entity.type
_entity.pdbx_description
1 polymer ?
#
loop_
_entity_poly.entity_id
_entity_poly.type
_entity_poly.pdbx_seq_one_letter_code
_entity_poly.pdbx_strand_id
1 'polypeptide(L)'
;MQTKTWWPYARLAAAALGLAAVVAQLSLTLQLAAVDPTPWGSHLPTVWWNFLSFFTIDSNVIAAVAFIIAAVWSIRHRRDREQEPSWLAILLVCASTYMIVTGIVYNTLLRGYELPQGVTVPWSNEVLHVVFPLILLIDVLFAPRRRALPWGTVFITAAFPLAWAVYTMIRANFVIAPATGAEYWYPYPFLNPHFIPGGYLGVAAYIVGIAIAIIGVACFVVWVGRRRGASLTAL
;
A
#
# COMPACT_ATOMS: atom_id res chain seq x y z
N MET A 1 10.55 -19.33 24.39
CA MET A 1 9.87 -18.01 24.37
C MET A 1 8.38 -18.22 24.10
N GLN A 2 7.51 -17.83 25.03
CA GLN A 2 6.05 -17.86 24.83
C GLN A 2 5.70 -17.12 23.53
N THR A 3 5.05 -17.81 22.60
CA THR A 3 4.45 -17.18 21.43
C THR A 3 3.45 -16.14 21.94
N LYS A 4 3.70 -14.85 21.65
CA LYS A 4 2.79 -13.76 22.05
C LYS A 4 1.40 -14.07 21.48
N THR A 5 0.50 -14.57 22.32
CA THR A 5 -0.83 -15.05 21.94
C THR A 5 -1.70 -13.95 21.31
N TRP A 6 -1.33 -12.69 21.56
CA TRP A 6 -2.07 -11.51 21.10
C TRP A 6 -1.75 -11.05 19.67
N TRP A 7 -0.62 -11.47 19.08
CA TRP A 7 -0.18 -10.96 17.78
C TRP A 7 -1.20 -11.10 16.63
N PRO A 8 -1.90 -12.25 16.50
CA PRO A 8 -2.95 -12.39 15.48
C PRO A 8 -4.10 -11.39 15.66
N TYR A 9 -4.46 -11.05 16.89
CA TYR A 9 -5.51 -10.08 17.16
C TYR A 9 -5.07 -8.65 16.83
N ALA A 10 -3.79 -8.32 17.05
CA ALA A 10 -3.24 -7.03 16.60
C ALA A 10 -3.26 -6.91 15.06
N ARG A 11 -2.92 -7.98 14.33
CA ARG A 11 -3.05 -8.02 12.86
C ARG A 11 -4.51 -7.81 12.42
N LEU A 12 -5.48 -8.47 13.08
CA LEU A 12 -6.90 -8.29 12.77
C LEU A 12 -7.40 -6.87 13.07
N ALA A 13 -7.02 -6.30 14.22
CA ALA A 13 -7.39 -4.94 14.58
C ALA A 13 -6.82 -3.91 13.59
N ALA A 14 -5.56 -4.09 13.18
CA ALA A 14 -4.92 -3.24 12.18
C ALA A 14 -5.59 -3.37 10.80
N ALA A 15 -5.93 -4.59 10.37
CA ALA A 15 -6.65 -4.82 9.12
C ALA A 15 -8.04 -4.17 9.14
N ALA A 16 -8.77 -4.29 10.25
CA ALA A 16 -10.07 -3.65 10.43
C ALA A 16 -9.96 -2.11 10.37
N LEU A 17 -8.93 -1.53 11.02
CA LEU A 17 -8.66 -0.10 10.96
C LEU A 17 -8.34 0.38 9.54
N GLY A 18 -7.47 -0.33 8.82
CA GLY A 18 -7.12 -0.02 7.43
C GLY A 18 -8.33 -0.09 6.50
N LEU A 19 -9.15 -1.15 6.61
CA LEU A 19 -10.38 -1.28 5.82
C LEU A 19 -11.41 -0.21 6.17
N ALA A 20 -11.57 0.14 7.45
CA ALA A 20 -12.45 1.23 7.87
C ALA A 20 -12.00 2.57 7.27
N ALA A 21 -10.70 2.85 7.23
CA ALA A 21 -10.15 4.03 6.60
C ALA A 21 -10.41 4.06 5.09
N VAL A 22 -10.19 2.95 4.37
CA VAL A 22 -10.50 2.82 2.94
C VAL A 22 -11.99 3.08 2.69
N VAL A 23 -12.87 2.44 3.46
CA VAL A 23 -14.33 2.62 3.33
C VAL A 23 -14.74 4.06 3.61
N ALA A 24 -14.21 4.69 4.66
CA ALA A 24 -14.53 6.08 4.98
C ALA A 24 -14.14 7.04 3.84
N GLN A 25 -12.94 6.88 3.27
CA GLN A 25 -12.51 7.72 2.15
C GLN A 25 -13.33 7.42 0.89
N LEU A 26 -13.66 6.15 0.60
CA LEU A 26 -14.50 5.78 -0.52
C LEU A 26 -15.92 6.39 -0.39
N SER A 27 -16.51 6.30 0.80
CA SER A 27 -17.83 6.86 1.07
C SER A 27 -17.87 8.37 0.81
N LEU A 28 -16.89 9.12 1.32
CA LEU A 28 -16.79 10.55 1.02
C LEU A 28 -16.62 10.81 -0.48
N THR A 29 -15.72 10.06 -1.13
CA THR A 29 -15.44 10.20 -2.57
C THR A 29 -16.70 10.00 -3.43
N LEU A 30 -17.51 8.98 -3.11
CA LEU A 30 -18.76 8.70 -3.82
C LEU A 30 -19.87 9.71 -3.49
N GLN A 31 -19.94 10.18 -2.24
CA GLN A 31 -20.91 11.22 -1.85
C GLN A 31 -20.66 12.53 -2.59
N LEU A 32 -19.40 12.95 -2.70
CA LEU A 32 -19.02 14.15 -3.44
C LEU A 32 -19.37 14.02 -4.92
N ALA A 33 -19.05 12.87 -5.54
CA ALA A 33 -19.43 12.63 -6.93
C ALA A 33 -20.96 12.60 -7.13
N ALA A 34 -21.72 12.03 -6.20
CA ALA A 34 -23.18 11.95 -6.32
C ALA A 34 -23.88 13.32 -6.34
N VAL A 35 -23.26 14.36 -5.79
CA VAL A 35 -23.80 15.72 -5.75
C VAL A 35 -23.05 16.70 -6.65
N ASP A 36 -22.07 16.22 -7.41
CA ASP A 36 -21.29 17.07 -8.32
C ASP A 36 -22.18 17.55 -9.48
N PRO A 37 -22.20 18.86 -9.79
CA PRO A 37 -23.06 19.39 -10.85
C PRO A 37 -22.52 19.13 -12.26
N THR A 38 -21.28 18.66 -12.40
CA THR A 38 -20.63 18.48 -13.70
C THR A 38 -20.78 17.04 -14.21
N PRO A 39 -20.94 16.83 -15.53
CA PRO A 39 -21.07 15.48 -16.09
C PRO A 39 -19.87 14.55 -15.80
N TRP A 40 -18.66 15.11 -15.71
CA TRP A 40 -17.43 14.35 -15.44
C TRP A 40 -17.20 14.12 -13.94
N GLY A 41 -17.56 15.07 -13.08
CA GLY A 41 -17.48 14.93 -11.63
C GLY A 41 -18.51 13.95 -11.09
N SER A 42 -19.71 13.92 -11.68
CA SER A 42 -20.80 13.02 -11.29
C SER A 42 -20.74 11.62 -11.90
N HIS A 43 -19.73 11.33 -12.73
CA HIS A 43 -19.59 10.04 -13.39
C HIS A 43 -19.05 8.96 -12.42
N LEU A 44 -19.96 8.39 -11.62
CA LEU A 44 -19.64 7.40 -10.58
C LEU A 44 -18.74 6.24 -11.02
N PRO A 45 -18.91 5.62 -12.21
CA PRO A 45 -18.00 4.55 -12.64
C PRO A 45 -16.54 5.01 -12.76
N THR A 46 -16.31 6.22 -13.29
CA THR A 46 -14.95 6.78 -13.40
C THR A 46 -14.39 7.09 -12.03
N VAL A 47 -15.17 7.71 -11.15
CA VAL A 47 -14.74 8.07 -9.79
C VAL A 47 -14.38 6.82 -8.99
N TRP A 48 -15.22 5.79 -9.02
CA TRP A 48 -14.97 4.52 -8.35
C TRP A 48 -13.71 3.83 -8.87
N TRP A 49 -13.53 3.78 -10.19
CA TRP A 49 -12.36 3.16 -10.78
C TRP A 49 -11.08 3.97 -10.56
N ASN A 50 -11.16 5.31 -10.53
CA ASN A 50 -10.07 6.18 -10.14
C ASN A 50 -9.65 5.92 -8.69
N PHE A 51 -10.61 5.77 -7.77
CA PHE A 51 -10.33 5.42 -6.38
C PHE A 51 -9.53 4.11 -6.26
N LEU A 52 -9.90 3.08 -7.03
CA LEU A 52 -9.16 1.81 -7.09
C LEU A 52 -7.86 1.89 -7.90
N SER A 53 -7.58 3.00 -8.58
CA SER A 53 -6.34 3.18 -9.32
C SER A 53 -5.25 3.85 -8.47
N PHE A 54 -5.53 4.22 -7.22
CA PHE A 54 -4.51 4.70 -6.29
C PHE A 54 -3.71 3.53 -5.70
N PHE A 55 -2.39 3.53 -5.91
CA PHE A 55 -1.49 2.57 -5.26
C PHE A 55 -1.66 2.53 -3.72
N THR A 56 -1.97 3.66 -3.08
CA THR A 56 -2.27 3.70 -1.64
C THR A 56 -3.44 2.80 -1.30
N ILE A 57 -4.54 2.85 -2.07
CA ILE A 57 -5.73 2.03 -1.82
C ILE A 57 -5.39 0.55 -2.03
N ASP A 58 -4.75 0.22 -3.15
CA ASP A 58 -4.35 -1.15 -3.46
C ASP A 58 -3.42 -1.74 -2.39
N SER A 59 -2.39 -1.00 -1.99
CA SER A 59 -1.42 -1.44 -0.98
C SER A 59 -2.06 -1.63 0.39
N ASN A 60 -2.99 -0.76 0.79
CA ASN A 60 -3.74 -0.89 2.05
C ASN A 60 -4.68 -2.11 2.03
N VAL A 61 -5.37 -2.36 0.92
CA VAL A 61 -6.23 -3.55 0.75
C VAL A 61 -5.39 -4.83 0.79
N ILE A 62 -4.27 -4.87 0.05
CA ILE A 62 -3.33 -6.00 0.06
C ILE A 62 -2.82 -6.26 1.49
N ALA A 63 -2.44 -5.21 2.22
CA ALA A 63 -1.95 -5.32 3.59
C ALA A 63 -3.02 -5.84 4.56
N ALA A 64 -4.26 -5.33 4.47
CA ALA A 64 -5.36 -5.81 5.28
C ALA A 64 -5.66 -7.29 5.02
N VAL A 65 -5.72 -7.70 3.75
CA VAL A 65 -5.92 -9.10 3.35
C VAL A 65 -4.77 -9.98 3.86
N ALA A 66 -3.52 -9.55 3.69
CA ALA A 66 -2.35 -10.27 4.18
C ALA A 66 -2.39 -10.47 5.69
N PHE A 67 -2.76 -9.44 6.45
CA PHE A 67 -2.91 -9.49 7.90
C PHE A 67 -4.06 -10.41 8.34
N ILE A 68 -5.21 -10.37 7.67
CA ILE A 68 -6.34 -11.26 7.95
C ILE A 68 -5.90 -12.72 7.74
N ILE A 69 -5.31 -13.03 6.58
CA ILE A 69 -4.84 -14.39 6.26
C ILE A 69 -3.80 -14.85 7.28
N ALA A 70 -2.82 -13.99 7.59
CA ALA A 70 -1.75 -14.35 8.52
C ALA A 70 -2.25 -14.51 9.96
N ALA A 71 -3.25 -13.72 10.38
CA ALA A 71 -3.88 -13.86 11.67
C ALA A 71 -4.68 -15.16 11.77
N VAL A 72 -5.53 -15.46 10.78
CA VAL A 72 -6.32 -16.69 10.72
C VAL A 72 -5.41 -17.91 10.71
N TRP A 73 -4.36 -17.91 9.88
CA TRP A 73 -3.37 -18.97 9.86
C TRP A 73 -2.71 -19.14 11.23
N SER A 74 -2.25 -18.05 11.84
CA SER A 74 -1.58 -18.11 13.14
C SER A 74 -2.52 -18.57 14.26
N ILE A 75 -3.82 -18.29 14.20
CA ILE A 75 -4.84 -18.76 15.16
C ILE A 75 -5.05 -20.27 15.01
N ARG A 76 -5.15 -20.76 13.77
CA ARG A 76 -5.35 -22.19 13.48
C ARG A 76 -4.15 -23.05 13.89
N HIS A 77 -2.93 -22.53 13.71
CA HIS A 77 -1.68 -23.24 14.01
C HIS A 77 -1.07 -22.76 15.34
N ARG A 78 -1.88 -22.36 16.32
CA ARG A 78 -1.38 -21.80 17.59
C ARG A 78 -0.55 -22.80 18.39
N ARG A 79 -0.93 -24.08 18.34
CA ARG A 79 -0.28 -25.16 19.08
C ARG A 79 1.00 -25.65 18.41
N ASP A 80 1.14 -25.36 17.12
CA ASP A 80 2.26 -25.85 16.32
C ASP A 80 3.45 -24.89 16.40
N ARG A 81 4.67 -25.43 16.29
CA ARG A 81 5.90 -24.63 16.17
C ARG A 81 6.24 -24.31 14.70
N GLU A 82 5.30 -24.53 13.80
CA GLU A 82 5.48 -24.35 12.37
C GLU A 82 5.74 -22.89 12.00
N GLN A 83 6.65 -22.70 11.04
CA GLN A 83 6.89 -21.42 10.40
C GLN A 83 5.78 -21.12 9.38
N GLU A 84 5.54 -19.83 9.11
CA GLU A 84 4.61 -19.42 8.05
C GLU A 84 4.93 -20.14 6.72
N PRO A 85 3.93 -20.60 5.95
CA PRO A 85 4.17 -21.17 4.64
C PRO A 85 4.81 -20.13 3.71
N SER A 86 5.60 -20.59 2.73
CA SER A 86 6.43 -19.71 1.89
C SER A 86 5.62 -18.63 1.18
N TRP A 87 4.45 -18.99 0.63
CA TRP A 87 3.57 -18.04 -0.06
C TRP A 87 3.02 -16.94 0.87
N LEU A 88 2.72 -17.27 2.14
CA LEU A 88 2.23 -16.29 3.11
C LEU A 88 3.34 -15.35 3.54
N ALA A 89 4.54 -15.89 3.74
CA ALA A 89 5.71 -15.08 4.04
C ALA A 89 6.02 -14.11 2.89
N ILE A 90 5.93 -14.56 1.63
CA ILE A 90 6.10 -13.71 0.44
C ILE A 90 5.02 -12.62 0.41
N LEU A 91 3.75 -12.97 0.64
CA LEU A 91 2.65 -12.01 0.69
C LEU A 91 2.88 -10.93 1.75
N LEU A 92 3.33 -11.31 2.95
CA LEU A 92 3.67 -10.37 4.02
C LEU A 92 4.87 -9.48 3.66
N VAL A 93 5.87 -10.01 2.94
CA VAL A 93 6.99 -9.19 2.44
C VAL A 93 6.49 -8.16 1.43
N CYS A 94 5.65 -8.56 0.47
CA CYS A 94 5.05 -7.64 -0.50
C CYS A 94 4.21 -6.56 0.21
N ALA A 95 3.25 -6.95 1.05
CA ALA A 95 2.40 -6.03 1.80
C ALA A 95 3.22 -5.04 2.65
N SER A 96 4.21 -5.54 3.40
CA SER A 96 5.05 -4.67 4.24
C SER A 96 5.87 -3.69 3.39
N THR A 97 6.44 -4.17 2.28
CA THR A 97 7.22 -3.33 1.37
C THR A 97 6.35 -2.20 0.81
N TYR A 98 5.16 -2.53 0.30
CA TYR A 98 4.26 -1.54 -0.30
C TYR A 98 3.82 -0.52 0.74
N MET A 99 3.42 -0.96 1.93
CA MET A 99 2.97 -0.05 2.98
C MET A 99 4.09 0.87 3.49
N ILE A 100 5.29 0.35 3.71
CA ILE A 100 6.43 1.16 4.15
C ILE A 100 6.79 2.21 3.08
N VAL A 101 6.80 1.81 1.81
CA VAL A 101 7.04 2.75 0.69
C VAL A 101 5.92 3.78 0.59
N THR A 102 4.65 3.38 0.71
CA THR A 102 3.51 4.30 0.75
C THR A 102 3.70 5.35 1.85
N GLY A 103 4.15 4.93 3.03
CA GLY A 103 4.47 5.86 4.12
C GLY A 103 5.63 6.80 3.78
N ILE A 104 6.72 6.30 3.19
CA ILE A 104 7.86 7.14 2.78
C ILE A 104 7.41 8.16 1.73
N VAL A 105 6.78 7.70 0.64
CA VAL A 105 6.34 8.54 -0.48
C VAL A 105 5.35 9.58 -0.02
N TYR A 106 4.38 9.22 0.83
CA TYR A 106 3.43 10.20 1.35
C TYR A 106 4.12 11.29 2.16
N ASN A 107 4.93 10.90 3.16
CA ASN A 107 5.54 11.88 4.07
C ASN A 107 6.60 12.75 3.38
N THR A 108 7.21 12.28 2.30
CA THR A 108 8.26 13.02 1.57
C THR A 108 7.74 13.79 0.36
N LEU A 109 6.74 13.25 -0.36
CA LEU A 109 6.28 13.79 -1.64
C LEU A 109 4.85 14.31 -1.62
N LEU A 110 3.99 13.93 -0.66
CA LEU A 110 2.54 14.26 -0.73
C LEU A 110 2.00 15.03 0.48
N ARG A 111 2.56 14.88 1.68
CA ARG A 111 2.01 15.48 2.92
C ARG A 111 1.91 17.01 2.86
N GLY A 112 2.78 17.67 2.10
CA GLY A 112 2.79 19.12 1.91
C GLY A 112 1.93 19.63 0.74
N TYR A 113 1.28 18.74 -0.03
CA TYR A 113 0.40 19.15 -1.12
C TYR A 113 -0.97 19.54 -0.57
N GLU A 114 -1.40 20.77 -0.86
CA GLU A 114 -2.74 21.25 -0.51
C GLU A 114 -3.79 20.54 -1.36
N LEU A 115 -4.69 19.83 -0.69
CA LEU A 115 -5.89 19.27 -1.30
C LEU A 115 -7.06 20.23 -1.11
N PRO A 116 -8.02 20.28 -2.04
CA PRO A 116 -9.25 21.03 -1.85
C PRO A 116 -9.92 20.68 -0.51
N GLN A 117 -10.42 21.68 0.21
CA GLN A 117 -11.07 21.43 1.49
C GLN A 117 -12.28 20.49 1.32
N GLY A 118 -12.42 19.53 2.23
CA GLY A 118 -13.58 18.62 2.27
C GLY A 118 -13.51 17.39 1.37
N VAL A 119 -12.43 17.18 0.60
CA VAL A 119 -12.28 15.99 -0.28
C VAL A 119 -11.55 14.82 0.38
N THR A 120 -11.04 15.02 1.60
CA THR A 120 -10.25 14.05 2.33
C THR A 120 -10.81 13.84 3.73
N VAL A 121 -10.92 12.58 4.14
CA VAL A 121 -11.22 12.22 5.53
C VAL A 121 -9.90 12.23 6.31
N PRO A 122 -9.64 13.20 7.21
CA PRO A 122 -8.29 13.43 7.75
C PRO A 122 -7.70 12.23 8.51
N TRP A 123 -8.52 11.59 9.36
CA TRP A 123 -8.07 10.41 10.11
C TRP A 123 -7.80 9.22 9.20
N SER A 124 -8.60 9.05 8.15
CA SER A 124 -8.40 7.97 7.17
C SER A 124 -7.08 8.19 6.44
N ASN A 125 -6.82 9.42 5.99
CA ASN A 125 -5.59 9.77 5.32
C ASN A 125 -4.34 9.48 6.18
N GLU A 126 -4.35 9.83 7.46
CA GLU A 126 -3.26 9.49 8.38
C GLU A 126 -3.16 7.98 8.64
N VAL A 127 -4.28 7.25 8.71
CA VAL A 127 -4.26 5.79 8.85
C VAL A 127 -3.61 5.12 7.64
N LEU A 128 -4.07 5.47 6.43
CA LEU A 128 -3.65 4.83 5.18
C LEU A 128 -2.17 5.11 4.85
N HIS A 129 -1.65 6.25 5.27
CA HIS A 129 -0.30 6.70 4.92
C HIS A 129 0.71 6.69 6.06
N VAL A 130 0.29 6.62 7.33
CA VAL A 130 1.21 6.65 8.48
C VAL A 130 0.97 5.51 9.43
N VAL A 131 -0.22 5.44 10.03
CA VAL A 131 -0.47 4.48 11.11
C VAL A 131 -0.33 3.04 10.61
N PHE A 132 -1.00 2.69 9.51
CA PHE A 132 -0.97 1.33 9.00
C PHE A 132 0.42 0.94 8.44
N PRO A 133 1.14 1.81 7.70
CA PRO A 133 2.57 1.62 7.39
C PRO A 133 3.46 1.35 8.62
N LEU A 134 3.30 2.11 9.69
CA LEU A 134 4.07 1.90 10.92
C LEU A 134 3.74 0.57 11.60
N ILE A 135 2.47 0.15 11.60
CA ILE A 135 2.08 -1.16 12.10
C ILE A 135 2.75 -2.28 11.28
N LEU A 136 2.80 -2.16 9.95
CA LEU A 136 3.48 -3.15 9.09
C LEU A 136 4.98 -3.18 9.37
N LEU A 137 5.62 -2.02 9.58
CA LEU A 137 7.03 -1.96 9.99
C LEU A 137 7.25 -2.66 11.34
N ILE A 138 6.38 -2.41 12.33
CA ILE A 138 6.40 -3.08 13.63
C ILE A 138 6.22 -4.60 13.44
N ASP A 139 5.38 -5.05 12.51
CA ASP A 139 5.21 -6.47 12.18
C ASP A 139 6.45 -7.09 11.55
N VAL A 140 7.14 -6.38 10.67
CA VAL A 140 8.44 -6.82 10.14
C VAL A 140 9.44 -7.03 11.27
N LEU A 141 9.53 -6.07 12.19
CA LEU A 141 10.53 -6.07 13.26
C LEU A 141 10.24 -7.05 14.39
N PHE A 142 8.96 -7.26 14.76
CA PHE A 142 8.61 -7.92 16.02
C PHE A 142 7.68 -9.13 15.88
N ALA A 143 7.00 -9.35 14.73
CA ALA A 143 6.05 -10.45 14.60
C ALA A 143 6.73 -11.83 14.76
N PRO A 144 6.12 -12.79 15.48
CA PRO A 144 6.69 -14.12 15.66
C PRO A 144 6.60 -14.96 14.37
N ARG A 145 7.27 -16.12 14.36
CA ARG A 145 7.16 -17.17 13.32
C ARG A 145 7.51 -16.76 11.88
N ARG A 146 8.30 -15.71 11.71
CA ARG A 146 8.79 -15.28 10.39
C ARG A 146 9.69 -16.34 9.75
N ARG A 147 9.46 -16.58 8.46
CA ARG A 147 10.30 -17.45 7.61
C ARG A 147 11.45 -16.65 7.00
N ALA A 148 12.64 -17.24 6.98
CA ALA A 148 13.78 -16.72 6.21
C ALA A 148 13.55 -16.98 4.71
N LEU A 149 13.36 -15.93 3.93
CA LEU A 149 13.13 -16.02 2.48
C LEU A 149 14.43 -15.80 1.68
N PRO A 150 14.54 -16.38 0.46
CA PRO A 150 15.65 -16.10 -0.44
C PRO A 150 15.60 -14.66 -0.95
N TRP A 151 16.76 -14.11 -1.31
CA TRP A 151 16.84 -12.76 -1.91
C TRP A 151 16.04 -12.61 -3.21
N GLY A 152 15.77 -13.72 -3.91
CA GLY A 152 14.88 -13.74 -5.08
C GLY A 152 13.48 -13.20 -4.80
N THR A 153 13.00 -13.21 -3.54
CA THR A 153 11.71 -12.61 -3.17
C THR A 153 11.66 -11.10 -3.43
N VAL A 154 12.80 -10.40 -3.42
CA VAL A 154 12.85 -8.97 -3.75
C VAL A 154 12.30 -8.71 -5.15
N PHE A 155 12.60 -9.56 -6.13
CA PHE A 155 12.06 -9.40 -7.49
C PHE A 155 10.54 -9.62 -7.56
N ILE A 156 9.99 -10.47 -6.68
CA ILE A 156 8.54 -10.67 -6.59
C ILE A 156 7.85 -9.40 -6.11
N THR A 157 8.45 -8.66 -5.17
CA THR A 157 7.88 -7.38 -4.70
C THR A 157 7.85 -6.30 -5.78
N ALA A 158 8.69 -6.38 -6.82
CA ALA A 158 8.69 -5.40 -7.89
C ALA A 158 7.54 -5.60 -8.89
N ALA A 159 6.97 -6.81 -8.96
CA ALA A 159 6.01 -7.18 -10.00
C ALA A 159 4.74 -6.33 -9.96
N PHE A 160 4.11 -6.19 -8.79
CA PHE A 160 2.86 -5.43 -8.66
C PHE A 160 3.05 -3.92 -8.89
N PRO A 161 4.04 -3.23 -8.25
CA PRO A 161 4.27 -1.81 -8.52
C PRO A 161 4.61 -1.51 -9.98
N LEU A 162 5.37 -2.38 -10.66
CA LEU A 162 5.69 -2.19 -12.07
C LEU A 162 4.44 -2.33 -12.95
N ALA A 163 3.62 -3.36 -12.71
CA ALA A 163 2.36 -3.55 -13.41
C ALA A 163 1.41 -2.37 -13.18
N TRP A 164 1.30 -1.90 -11.92
CA TRP A 164 0.49 -0.74 -11.56
C TRP A 164 0.98 0.55 -12.24
N ALA A 165 2.29 0.77 -12.31
CA ALA A 165 2.86 1.95 -12.96
C ALA A 165 2.57 1.94 -14.47
N VAL A 166 2.80 0.81 -15.15
CA VAL A 166 2.49 0.66 -16.59
C VAL A 166 1.00 0.89 -16.85
N TYR A 167 0.14 0.23 -16.08
CA TYR A 167 -1.31 0.40 -16.15
C TYR A 167 -1.71 1.87 -15.96
N THR A 168 -1.16 2.53 -14.95
CA THR A 168 -1.48 3.94 -14.62
C THR A 168 -1.07 4.87 -15.75
N MET A 169 0.15 4.74 -16.27
CA MET A 169 0.65 5.62 -17.33
C MET A 169 -0.10 5.45 -18.65
N ILE A 170 -0.55 4.24 -18.97
CA ILE A 170 -1.40 4.00 -20.14
C ILE A 170 -2.78 4.59 -19.90
N ARG A 171 -3.45 4.18 -18.81
CA ARG A 171 -4.85 4.57 -18.52
C ARG A 171 -5.03 6.07 -18.36
N ALA A 172 -4.07 6.76 -17.75
CA ALA A 172 -4.20 8.16 -17.36
C ALA A 172 -4.56 9.08 -18.54
N ASN A 173 -4.08 8.77 -19.75
CA ASN A 173 -4.32 9.57 -20.95
C ASN A 173 -5.71 9.35 -21.60
N PHE A 174 -6.52 8.44 -21.05
CA PHE A 174 -7.84 8.09 -21.60
C PHE A 174 -8.97 8.36 -20.61
N VAL A 175 -8.71 9.10 -19.54
CA VAL A 175 -9.65 9.29 -18.43
C VAL A 175 -9.82 10.76 -18.17
N ILE A 176 -11.05 11.24 -18.32
CA ILE A 176 -11.40 12.61 -17.97
C ILE A 176 -11.34 12.76 -16.45
N ALA A 177 -10.58 13.75 -15.96
CA ALA A 177 -10.41 14.03 -14.55
C ALA A 177 -11.72 14.53 -13.92
N PRO A 178 -12.29 13.81 -12.93
CA PRO A 178 -13.56 14.23 -12.31
C PRO A 178 -13.49 15.59 -11.63
N ALA A 179 -12.33 15.97 -11.09
CA ALA A 179 -12.16 17.23 -10.35
C ALA A 179 -12.00 18.46 -11.25
N THR A 180 -11.57 18.31 -12.50
CA THR A 180 -11.17 19.45 -13.36
C THR A 180 -11.75 19.41 -14.77
N GLY A 181 -12.27 18.27 -15.22
CA GLY A 181 -12.68 18.07 -16.62
C GLY A 181 -11.52 17.94 -17.60
N ALA A 182 -10.26 17.87 -17.14
CA ALA A 182 -9.12 17.64 -18.02
C ALA A 182 -9.21 16.27 -18.72
N GLU A 183 -8.72 16.17 -19.95
CA GLU A 183 -8.79 14.94 -20.77
C GLU A 183 -7.87 13.80 -20.29
N TYR A 184 -7.14 14.03 -19.21
CA TYR A 184 -6.25 13.07 -18.57
C TYR A 184 -6.44 13.10 -17.06
N TRP A 185 -6.17 11.95 -16.41
CA TRP A 185 -6.22 11.83 -14.96
C TRP A 185 -5.08 10.96 -14.45
N TYR A 186 -4.21 11.56 -13.65
CA TYR A 186 -3.13 10.87 -12.96
C TYR A 186 -3.45 10.81 -11.46
N PRO A 187 -3.25 9.66 -10.79
CA PRO A 187 -3.54 9.54 -9.36
C PRO A 187 -2.61 10.40 -8.50
N TYR A 188 -1.42 10.76 -9.00
CA TYR A 188 -0.43 11.54 -8.26
C TYR A 188 0.18 12.65 -9.11
N PRO A 189 0.49 13.82 -8.53
CA PRO A 189 1.08 14.94 -9.26
C PRO A 189 2.46 14.58 -9.84
N PHE A 190 3.27 13.79 -9.12
CA PHE A 190 4.58 13.34 -9.59
C PHE A 190 4.53 12.33 -10.75
N LEU A 191 3.35 11.81 -11.09
CA LEU A 191 3.13 11.00 -12.29
C LEU A 191 2.55 11.80 -13.46
N ASN A 192 2.13 13.04 -13.23
CA ASN A 192 1.49 13.86 -14.24
C ASN A 192 2.55 14.62 -15.06
N PRO A 193 2.78 14.26 -16.35
CA PRO A 193 3.77 14.95 -17.19
C PRO A 193 3.40 16.41 -17.47
N HIS A 194 2.16 16.83 -17.22
CA HIS A 194 1.75 18.22 -17.37
C HIS A 194 2.18 19.11 -16.20
N PHE A 195 2.54 18.53 -15.05
CA PHE A 195 2.94 19.27 -13.84
C PHE A 195 4.45 19.18 -13.57
N ILE A 196 5.17 18.28 -14.24
CA ILE A 196 6.57 18.01 -13.97
C ILE A 196 7.47 18.64 -15.06
N PRO A 197 8.52 19.40 -14.69
CA PRO A 197 9.51 19.87 -15.64
C PRO A 197 10.12 18.71 -16.44
N GLY A 198 10.20 18.86 -17.76
CA GLY A 198 10.65 17.80 -18.67
C GLY A 198 9.60 16.72 -18.99
N GLY A 199 8.36 16.89 -18.55
CA GLY A 199 7.24 16.03 -18.89
C GLY A 199 7.47 14.57 -18.54
N TYR A 200 7.28 13.68 -19.50
CA TYR A 200 7.48 12.24 -19.32
C TYR A 200 8.89 11.86 -18.86
N LEU A 201 9.92 12.64 -19.21
CA LEU A 201 11.28 12.38 -18.73
C LEU A 201 11.41 12.63 -17.22
N GLY A 202 10.78 13.69 -16.72
CA GLY A 202 10.72 13.97 -15.28
C GLY A 202 9.91 12.92 -14.53
N VAL A 203 8.76 12.50 -15.09
CA VAL A 203 7.95 11.39 -14.55
C VAL A 203 8.76 10.09 -14.49
N ALA A 204 9.54 9.77 -15.53
CA ALA A 204 10.41 8.60 -15.54
C ALA A 204 11.45 8.64 -14.40
N ALA A 205 12.01 9.80 -14.09
CA ALA A 205 12.92 9.96 -12.97
C ALA A 205 12.24 9.66 -11.61
N TYR A 206 11.00 10.12 -11.41
CA TYR A 206 10.21 9.76 -10.22
C TYR A 206 9.93 8.26 -10.14
N ILE A 207 9.51 7.64 -11.24
CA ILE A 207 9.25 6.19 -11.30
C ILE A 207 10.53 5.40 -10.93
N VAL A 208 11.69 5.78 -11.47
CA VAL A 208 12.98 5.15 -11.15
C VAL A 208 13.33 5.35 -9.67
N GLY A 209 13.20 6.57 -9.14
CA GLY A 209 13.47 6.86 -7.73
C GLY A 209 12.60 6.04 -6.77
N ILE A 210 11.31 5.94 -7.06
CA ILE A 210 10.36 5.13 -6.28
C ILE A 210 10.67 3.64 -6.44
N ALA A 211 11.02 3.16 -7.64
CA ALA A 211 11.44 1.78 -7.86
C ALA A 211 12.68 1.42 -7.02
N ILE A 212 13.67 2.31 -6.94
CA ILE A 212 14.84 2.15 -6.07
C ILE A 212 14.41 2.07 -4.60
N ALA A 213 13.49 2.93 -4.16
CA ALA A 213 12.97 2.88 -2.79
C ALA A 213 12.25 1.55 -2.50
N ILE A 214 11.43 1.04 -3.43
CA ILE A 214 10.76 -0.26 -3.32
C ILE A 214 11.78 -1.39 -3.17
N ILE A 215 12.80 -1.44 -4.03
CA ILE A 215 13.84 -2.46 -3.95
C ILE A 215 14.64 -2.35 -2.64
N GLY A 216 14.99 -1.14 -2.22
CA GLY A 216 15.69 -0.91 -0.96
C GLY A 216 14.90 -1.37 0.26
N VAL A 217 13.61 -1.02 0.33
CA VAL A 217 12.70 -1.46 1.39
C VAL A 217 12.47 -2.98 1.34
N ALA A 218 12.29 -3.57 0.17
CA ALA A 218 12.14 -5.01 0.01
C ALA A 218 13.39 -5.75 0.51
N CYS A 219 14.58 -5.26 0.16
CA CYS A 219 15.85 -5.77 0.66
C CYS A 219 15.91 -5.70 2.19
N PHE A 220 15.51 -4.56 2.78
CA PHE A 220 15.42 -4.41 4.22
C PHE A 220 14.47 -5.43 4.87
N VAL A 221 13.25 -5.57 4.36
CA VAL A 221 12.25 -6.50 4.90
C VAL A 221 12.73 -7.96 4.81
N VAL A 222 13.29 -8.36 3.66
CA VAL A 222 13.86 -9.71 3.48
C VAL A 222 15.04 -9.93 4.42
N TRP A 223 15.93 -8.96 4.57
CA TRP A 223 17.06 -9.02 5.49
C TRP A 223 16.64 -9.20 6.95
N VAL A 224 15.66 -8.41 7.42
CA VAL A 224 15.10 -8.57 8.77
C VAL A 224 14.52 -9.97 8.93
N GLY A 225 13.73 -10.44 7.96
CA GLY A 225 13.15 -11.78 7.96
C GLY A 225 14.21 -12.88 8.05
N ARG A 226 15.31 -12.77 7.30
CA ARG A 226 16.42 -13.72 7.33
C ARG A 226 17.16 -13.73 8.65
N ARG A 227 17.50 -12.57 9.21
CA ARG A 227 18.18 -12.46 10.52
C ARG A 227 17.34 -13.09 11.63
N ARG A 228 16.03 -12.82 11.63
CA ARG A 228 15.11 -13.32 12.65
C ARG A 228 14.77 -14.81 12.47
N GLY A 229 14.74 -15.30 11.23
CA GLY A 229 14.54 -16.72 10.93
C GLY A 229 15.73 -17.58 11.34
N ALA A 230 16.97 -17.11 11.13
CA ALA A 230 18.19 -17.83 11.52
C ALA A 230 18.29 -18.05 13.04
N SER A 231 17.86 -17.07 13.85
CA SER A 231 17.85 -17.18 15.31
C SER A 231 16.88 -18.24 15.84
N LEU A 232 15.88 -18.66 15.06
CA LEU A 232 14.93 -19.71 15.44
C LEU A 232 15.42 -21.11 15.07
N THR A 233 16.38 -21.24 14.15
CA THR A 233 16.97 -22.54 13.74
C THR A 233 18.18 -22.92 14.60
N ALA A 234 18.75 -21.96 15.34
CA ALA A 234 19.91 -22.16 16.23
C ALA A 234 19.53 -22.54 17.68
N LEU A 235 18.24 -22.76 17.97
CA LEU A 235 17.67 -23.18 19.26
C LEU A 235 16.96 -24.53 19.12
#